data_AF-A0A4Z1EM99-F1
#
_entry.id   AF-A0A4Z1EM99-F1
#
_cell.length_a   1.000
_cell.length_b   1.000
_cell.length_c   1.000
_cell.angle_alpha   90.00
_cell.angle_beta   90.00
_cell.angle_gamma   90.00
#
_symmetry.space_group_name_H-M   'P 1'
#
loop_
_entity.id
_entity.type
_entity.pdbx_description
1 polymer ?
#
loop_
_entity_poly.entity_id
_entity_poly.type
_entity_poly.pdbx_seq_one_letter_code
_entity_poly.pdbx_strand_id
1 'polypeptide(L)'
;MAPIIVLISGANRGLGTVLSLFTYSLSSFQSFPNSNPMEQIRRKGLLAQYISKPDHIVIAANRDPSHPTPKTLPELPTGANSKLVVIKIDGSSHTSAQTAIHWLTKRMNVENPPLNAFVLDPGWCQTELGNAGAVYFGMDQAAVSVEDSCALMVPLITKSTKESHGGKLWSYEGGQLEW
;
A
#
# COMPACT_ATOMS: atom_id res chain seq x y z
N MET A 1 -4.73 -15.32 -18.21
CA MET A 1 -3.37 -15.19 -17.64
C MET A 1 -3.51 -14.59 -16.25
N ALA A 2 -2.65 -14.92 -15.28
CA ALA A 2 -2.70 -14.26 -13.97
C ALA A 2 -2.24 -12.80 -14.09
N PRO A 3 -2.91 -11.83 -13.46
CA PRO A 3 -2.53 -10.43 -13.57
C PRO A 3 -1.18 -10.14 -12.89
N ILE A 4 -0.39 -9.24 -13.48
CA ILE A 4 0.87 -8.77 -12.90
C ILE A 4 0.57 -7.61 -11.96
N ILE A 5 0.98 -7.74 -10.69
CA ILE A 5 0.88 -6.65 -9.71
C ILE A 5 2.17 -5.84 -9.73
N VAL A 6 2.06 -4.54 -10.02
CA VAL A 6 3.18 -3.59 -10.00
C VAL A 6 2.93 -2.57 -8.90
N LEU A 7 3.72 -2.66 -7.82
CA LEU A 7 3.75 -1.65 -6.76
C LEU A 7 4.74 -0.56 -7.14
N ILE A 8 4.27 0.68 -7.25
CA ILE A 8 5.12 1.84 -7.48
C ILE A 8 5.11 2.69 -6.21
N SER A 9 6.15 2.51 -5.39
CA SER A 9 6.43 3.38 -4.24
C SER A 9 7.60 4.30 -4.60
N GLY A 10 7.37 5.59 -4.59
CA GLY A 10 8.38 6.59 -4.90
C GLY A 10 7.76 7.97 -4.94
N ALA A 11 8.59 9.01 -4.82
CA ALA A 11 8.09 10.37 -4.95
C ALA A 11 7.46 10.51 -6.34
N ASN A 12 6.13 10.59 -6.39
CA ASN A 12 5.40 11.02 -7.57
C ASN A 12 5.63 12.54 -7.69
N ARG A 13 6.89 12.95 -7.85
CA ARG A 13 7.24 14.30 -8.24
C ARG A 13 6.65 14.40 -9.63
N GLY A 14 5.56 15.15 -9.75
CA GLY A 14 4.99 15.47 -11.06
C GLY A 14 6.12 15.80 -12.01
N LEU A 15 6.02 15.30 -13.24
CA LEU A 15 6.85 15.77 -14.35
C LEU A 15 6.64 17.29 -14.45
N GLY A 16 7.51 18.07 -13.79
CA GLY A 16 7.37 19.52 -13.67
C GLY A 16 7.85 20.04 -12.32
N THR A 17 9.05 20.62 -12.31
CA THR A 17 9.44 21.74 -11.42
C THR A 17 10.13 21.45 -10.07
N VAL A 18 10.68 20.27 -9.77
CA VAL A 18 11.65 20.14 -8.64
C VAL A 18 12.78 19.14 -8.92
N LEU A 19 13.52 19.38 -10.01
CA LEU A 19 14.80 18.74 -10.30
C LEU A 19 16.00 19.71 -10.15
N SER A 20 15.93 20.68 -9.22
CA SER A 20 17.01 21.65 -9.01
C SER A 20 17.65 21.65 -7.62
N LEU A 21 17.20 20.84 -6.65
CA LEU A 21 17.69 20.94 -5.26
C LEU A 21 18.29 19.67 -4.65
N PHE A 22 18.40 18.57 -5.41
CA PHE A 22 19.16 17.40 -4.96
C PHE A 22 19.96 16.80 -6.13
N THR A 23 20.94 17.57 -6.61
CA THR A 23 22.05 17.02 -7.40
C THR A 23 23.22 16.74 -6.46
N TYR A 24 23.26 15.55 -5.89
CA TYR A 24 24.55 14.93 -5.55
C TYR A 24 24.84 13.88 -6.63
N SER A 25 25.79 14.25 -7.49
CA SER A 25 26.67 13.40 -8.30
C SER A 25 26.10 12.10 -8.90
N LEU A 26 25.41 12.21 -10.03
CA LEU A 26 25.42 11.19 -11.10
C LEU A 26 25.50 11.94 -12.43
N SER A 27 26.73 12.21 -12.87
CA SER A 27 27.10 13.03 -14.02
C SER A 27 26.85 12.37 -15.39
N SER A 28 25.74 11.66 -15.56
CA SER A 28 25.39 11.06 -16.87
C SER A 28 23.91 11.16 -17.28
N PHE A 29 23.09 11.90 -16.55
CA PHE A 29 21.77 12.32 -17.05
C PHE A 29 21.82 13.76 -17.58
N GLN A 30 22.44 13.93 -18.74
CA GLN A 30 22.35 15.16 -19.52
C GLN A 30 20.89 15.36 -19.97
N SER A 31 20.39 16.58 -19.87
CA SER A 31 19.09 16.99 -20.38
C SER A 31 19.03 16.82 -21.91
N PHE A 32 18.20 15.90 -22.40
CA PHE A 32 18.04 15.64 -23.84
C PHE A 32 16.82 16.37 -24.43
N PRO A 33 16.93 16.90 -25.66
CA PRO A 33 15.91 17.73 -26.29
C PRO A 33 14.60 16.98 -26.64
N ASN A 34 13.49 17.74 -26.65
CA ASN A 34 12.09 17.32 -26.59
C ASN A 34 11.46 16.70 -27.87
N SER A 35 12.22 16.38 -28.92
CA SER A 35 11.65 16.20 -30.26
C SER A 35 11.37 14.77 -30.73
N ASN A 36 11.71 13.72 -29.96
CA ASN A 36 11.56 12.33 -30.44
C ASN A 36 10.26 11.66 -29.91
N PRO A 37 9.32 11.22 -30.78
CA PRO A 37 8.06 10.59 -30.38
C PRO A 37 8.24 9.31 -29.54
N MET A 38 9.30 8.55 -29.79
CA MET A 38 9.66 7.34 -29.01
C MET A 38 10.13 7.67 -27.58
N GLU A 39 10.75 8.83 -27.38
CA GLU A 39 11.14 9.34 -26.05
C GLU A 39 9.95 9.92 -25.28
N GLN A 40 8.92 10.38 -25.99
CA GLN A 40 7.67 10.85 -25.37
C GLN A 40 6.94 9.69 -24.65
N ILE A 41 7.05 8.46 -25.16
CA ILE A 41 6.57 7.23 -24.50
C ILE A 41 7.45 6.88 -23.29
N ARG A 42 8.78 7.05 -23.41
CA ARG A 42 9.74 6.83 -22.32
C ARG A 42 9.54 7.80 -21.14
N ARG A 43 9.07 9.02 -21.41
CA ARG A 43 8.78 10.09 -20.43
C ARG A 43 7.46 9.97 -19.68
N LYS A 44 6.55 9.06 -20.04
CA LYS A 44 5.24 8.94 -19.35
C LYS A 44 5.34 8.36 -17.92
N GLY A 45 6.54 8.13 -17.39
CA GLY A 45 6.76 7.57 -16.06
C GLY A 45 6.47 6.07 -16.02
N LEU A 46 7.09 5.37 -15.06
CA LEU A 46 6.91 3.92 -14.86
C LEU A 46 5.42 3.54 -14.81
N LEU A 47 4.60 4.36 -14.15
CA LEU A 47 3.17 4.12 -14.01
C LEU A 47 2.45 4.04 -15.37
N ALA A 48 2.65 5.00 -16.27
CA ALA A 48 1.96 4.99 -17.56
C ALA A 48 2.40 3.82 -18.45
N GLN A 49 3.66 3.38 -18.32
CA GLN A 49 4.15 2.24 -19.07
C GLN A 49 3.49 0.94 -18.63
N TYR A 50 3.39 0.71 -17.31
CA TYR A 50 2.80 -0.52 -16.80
C TYR A 50 1.28 -0.53 -16.91
N ILE A 51 0.60 0.60 -16.71
CA ILE A 51 -0.87 0.64 -16.82
C ILE A 51 -1.36 0.46 -18.26
N SER A 52 -0.55 0.82 -19.27
CA SER A 52 -0.88 0.62 -20.68
C SER A 52 -0.77 -0.83 -21.16
N LYS A 53 -0.07 -1.69 -20.42
CA LYS A 53 0.08 -3.12 -20.75
C LYS A 53 -1.20 -3.86 -20.33
N PRO A 54 -1.61 -4.91 -21.05
CA PRO A 54 -2.76 -5.72 -20.65
C PRO A 54 -2.46 -6.53 -19.37
N ASP A 55 -3.49 -6.89 -18.61
CA ASP A 55 -3.41 -7.73 -17.40
C ASP A 55 -2.50 -7.17 -16.27
N HIS A 56 -2.47 -5.85 -16.06
CA HIS A 56 -1.68 -5.21 -14.99
C HIS A 56 -2.55 -4.55 -13.90
N ILE A 57 -2.22 -4.80 -12.63
CA ILE A 57 -2.74 -4.02 -11.50
C ILE A 57 -1.60 -3.13 -11.01
N VAL A 58 -1.73 -1.83 -11.22
CA VAL A 58 -0.73 -0.84 -10.80
C VAL A 58 -1.19 -0.14 -9.53
N ILE A 59 -0.44 -0.33 -8.44
CA ILE A 59 -0.70 0.32 -7.15
C ILE A 59 0.25 1.52 -7.02
N ALA A 60 -0.31 2.72 -7.07
CA ALA A 60 0.39 3.98 -6.93
C ALA A 60 0.26 4.49 -5.48
N ALA A 61 1.35 4.39 -4.72
CA ALA A 61 1.42 4.92 -3.36
C ALA A 61 1.71 6.44 -3.42
N ASN A 62 0.78 7.24 -2.93
CA ASN A 62 0.87 8.70 -3.00
C ASN A 62 0.64 9.34 -1.63
N ARG A 63 1.39 10.41 -1.31
CA ARG A 63 1.27 11.09 -0.01
C ARG A 63 -0.05 11.81 0.16
N ASP A 64 -0.50 12.49 -0.91
CA ASP A 64 -1.75 13.24 -0.93
C ASP A 64 -2.52 12.97 -2.23
N PRO A 65 -3.45 12.01 -2.24
CA PRO A 65 -4.32 11.74 -3.39
C PRO A 65 -5.20 12.91 -3.82
N SER A 66 -5.40 13.92 -2.97
CA SER A 66 -6.22 15.09 -3.28
C SER A 66 -5.49 16.14 -4.12
N HIS A 67 -4.16 16.08 -4.17
CA HIS A 67 -3.33 16.97 -4.97
C HIS A 67 -3.71 16.87 -6.48
N PRO A 68 -3.56 17.93 -7.29
CA PRO A 68 -3.92 17.87 -8.72
C PRO A 68 -3.15 16.82 -9.53
N THR A 69 -1.87 16.59 -9.22
CA THR A 69 -1.01 15.62 -9.93
C THR A 69 -1.53 14.18 -9.94
N PRO A 70 -1.92 13.55 -8.81
CA PRO A 70 -2.50 12.22 -8.80
C PRO A 70 -3.90 12.14 -9.43
N LYS A 71 -4.64 13.25 -9.47
CA LYS A 71 -6.00 13.29 -10.06
C LYS A 71 -6.00 13.08 -11.57
N THR A 72 -4.88 13.32 -12.26
CA THR A 72 -4.72 13.05 -13.70
C THR A 72 -4.32 11.60 -13.99
N LEU A 73 -4.00 10.79 -12.98
CA LEU A 73 -3.57 9.40 -13.18
C LEU A 73 -4.67 8.49 -13.75
N PRO A 74 -5.95 8.60 -13.34
CA PRO A 74 -7.04 7.82 -13.93
C PRO A 74 -7.29 8.14 -15.41
N GLU A 75 -6.82 9.28 -15.91
CA GLU A 75 -6.97 9.70 -17.31
C GLU A 75 -5.95 9.01 -18.24
N LEU A 76 -4.99 8.27 -17.67
CA LEU A 76 -3.97 7.59 -18.44
C LEU A 76 -4.56 6.40 -19.24
N PRO A 77 -4.04 6.15 -20.46
CA PRO A 77 -4.50 5.04 -21.28
C PRO A 77 -4.23 3.72 -20.54
N THR A 78 -5.31 3.03 -20.21
CA THR A 78 -5.29 1.77 -19.46
C THR A 78 -5.44 0.59 -20.42
N GLY A 79 -4.55 -0.39 -20.31
CA GLY A 79 -4.57 -1.62 -21.11
C GLY A 79 -5.78 -2.49 -20.78
N ALA A 80 -6.09 -3.45 -21.67
CA ALA A 80 -7.18 -4.39 -21.45
C ALA A 80 -6.98 -5.15 -20.12
N ASN A 81 -8.08 -5.31 -19.36
CA ASN A 81 -8.08 -5.99 -18.06
C ASN A 81 -7.08 -5.42 -17.03
N SER A 82 -6.69 -4.15 -17.18
CA SER A 82 -5.75 -3.49 -16.27
C SER A 82 -6.46 -2.49 -15.36
N LYS A 83 -5.90 -2.29 -14.17
CA LYS A 83 -6.51 -1.46 -13.12
C LYS A 83 -5.46 -0.59 -12.45
N LEU A 84 -5.80 0.68 -12.29
CA LEU A 84 -5.03 1.62 -11.47
C LEU A 84 -5.63 1.68 -10.06
N VAL A 85 -4.76 1.66 -9.06
CA VAL A 85 -5.11 1.72 -7.66
C VAL A 85 -4.28 2.81 -7.00
N VAL A 86 -4.89 3.93 -6.63
CA VAL A 86 -4.20 5.01 -5.91
C VAL A 86 -4.45 4.84 -4.41
N ILE A 87 -3.39 4.68 -3.62
CA ILE A 87 -3.47 4.53 -2.16
C ILE A 87 -2.72 5.67 -1.48
N LYS A 88 -3.26 6.16 -0.35
CA LYS A 88 -2.54 7.13 0.49
C LYS A 88 -1.48 6.39 1.30
N ILE A 89 -0.23 6.78 1.14
CA ILE A 89 0.88 6.39 2.01
C ILE A 89 1.65 7.64 2.39
N ASP A 90 1.58 7.99 3.67
CA ASP A 90 2.25 9.15 4.24
C ASP A 90 3.14 8.71 5.40
N GLY A 91 4.45 8.77 5.20
CA GLY A 91 5.42 8.37 6.23
C GLY A 91 5.42 9.26 7.48
N SER A 92 4.71 10.41 7.46
CA SER A 92 4.50 11.25 8.64
C SER A 92 3.25 10.88 9.45
N SER A 93 2.40 9.99 8.93
CA SER A 93 1.18 9.53 9.58
C SER A 93 1.35 8.09 10.06
N HIS A 94 1.23 7.89 11.37
CA HIS A 94 1.35 6.55 11.98
C HIS A 94 0.24 5.59 11.54
N THR A 95 -0.92 6.10 11.11
CA THR A 95 -2.06 5.28 10.66
C THR A 95 -2.10 5.04 9.16
N SER A 96 -1.41 5.85 8.35
CA SER A 96 -1.55 5.81 6.89
C SER A 96 -1.23 4.44 6.29
N ALA A 97 -0.20 3.77 6.80
CA ALA A 97 0.15 2.43 6.34
C ALA A 97 -0.93 1.40 6.72
N GLN A 98 -1.43 1.44 7.95
CA GLN A 98 -2.50 0.55 8.42
C GLN A 98 -3.78 0.72 7.61
N THR A 99 -4.22 1.96 7.38
CA THR A 99 -5.40 2.25 6.54
C THR A 99 -5.24 1.70 5.12
N ALA A 100 -4.05 1.86 4.52
CA ALA A 100 -3.77 1.33 3.20
C ALA A 100 -3.82 -0.21 3.17
N ILE A 101 -3.28 -0.87 4.19
CA ILE A 101 -3.36 -2.33 4.35
C ILE A 101 -4.82 -2.77 4.46
N HIS A 102 -5.63 -2.12 5.30
CA HIS A 102 -7.05 -2.46 5.48
C HIS A 102 -7.81 -2.42 4.15
N TRP A 103 -7.64 -1.31 3.41
CA TRP A 103 -8.30 -1.13 2.14
C TRP A 103 -7.83 -2.14 1.08
N LEU A 104 -6.51 -2.38 0.99
CA LEU A 104 -5.95 -3.36 0.06
C LEU A 104 -6.44 -4.78 0.37
N THR A 105 -6.48 -5.17 1.64
CA THR A 105 -6.97 -6.48 2.08
C THR A 105 -8.42 -6.70 1.70
N LYS A 106 -9.29 -5.70 1.96
CA LYS A 106 -10.71 -5.77 1.56
C LYS A 106 -10.84 -5.96 0.05
N ARG A 107 -10.06 -5.20 -0.72
CA ARG A 107 -10.06 -5.28 -2.18
C ARG A 107 -9.57 -6.63 -2.69
N MET A 108 -8.44 -7.13 -2.18
CA MET A 108 -7.90 -8.45 -2.53
C MET A 108 -8.91 -9.56 -2.25
N ASN A 109 -9.60 -9.49 -1.11
CA ASN A 109 -10.62 -10.48 -0.76
C ASN A 109 -11.82 -10.43 -1.73
N VAL A 110 -12.25 -9.25 -2.16
CA VAL A 110 -13.39 -9.12 -3.10
C VAL A 110 -12.99 -9.50 -4.53
N GLU A 111 -11.84 -9.03 -5.01
CA GLU A 111 -11.43 -9.18 -6.40
C GLU A 111 -10.86 -10.56 -6.74
N ASN A 112 -10.41 -11.34 -5.74
CA ASN A 112 -9.85 -12.67 -5.93
C ASN A 112 -10.71 -13.73 -5.20
N PRO A 113 -11.70 -14.35 -5.87
CA PRO A 113 -12.60 -15.32 -5.25
C PRO A 113 -11.91 -16.45 -4.47
N PRO A 114 -10.87 -17.14 -4.96
CA PRO A 114 -10.20 -18.20 -4.20
C PRO A 114 -9.33 -17.71 -3.02
N LEU A 115 -9.06 -16.41 -2.90
CA LEU A 115 -8.23 -15.86 -1.82
C LEU A 115 -9.06 -15.49 -0.60
N ASN A 116 -8.72 -16.05 0.56
CA ASN A 116 -9.20 -15.56 1.86
C ASN A 116 -8.20 -14.51 2.39
N ALA A 117 -8.59 -13.23 2.36
CA ALA A 117 -7.76 -12.14 2.88
C ALA A 117 -8.54 -11.36 3.94
N PHE A 118 -7.97 -11.19 5.13
CA PHE A 118 -8.57 -10.47 6.26
C PHE A 118 -7.45 -9.82 7.08
N VAL A 119 -7.82 -8.84 7.92
CA VAL A 119 -6.86 -8.18 8.82
C VAL A 119 -7.05 -8.71 10.22
N LEU A 120 -5.94 -8.88 10.93
CA LEU A 120 -5.91 -9.36 12.31
C LEU A 120 -5.14 -8.35 13.16
N ASP A 121 -5.81 -7.80 14.16
CA ASP A 121 -5.24 -6.94 15.19
C ASP A 121 -4.65 -7.84 16.30
N PRO A 122 -3.32 -7.84 16.50
CA PRO A 122 -2.67 -8.68 17.50
C PRO A 122 -2.92 -8.22 18.94
N GLY A 123 -3.56 -7.05 19.13
CA GLY A 123 -3.67 -6.38 20.42
C GLY A 123 -2.40 -5.60 20.78
N TRP A 124 -2.41 -5.01 21.97
CA TRP A 124 -1.27 -4.24 22.47
C TRP A 124 -0.24 -5.19 23.10
N CYS A 125 0.62 -5.76 22.26
CA CYS A 125 1.57 -6.80 22.64
C CYS A 125 2.82 -6.25 23.33
N GLN A 126 3.39 -7.00 24.27
CA GLN A 126 4.63 -6.75 25.01
C GLN A 126 5.90 -6.90 24.15
N THR A 127 5.91 -6.24 23.00
CA THR A 127 7.05 -6.06 22.10
C THR A 127 7.85 -4.82 22.52
N GLU A 128 9.03 -4.59 21.93
CA GLU A 128 9.77 -3.34 22.14
C GLU A 128 8.90 -2.10 21.84
N LEU A 129 8.19 -2.10 20.70
CA LEU A 129 7.29 -1.01 20.32
C LEU A 129 6.12 -0.87 21.30
N GLY A 130 5.48 -1.98 21.67
CA GLY A 130 4.33 -1.96 22.57
C GLY A 130 4.70 -1.46 23.96
N ASN A 131 5.81 -1.95 24.52
CA ASN A 131 6.30 -1.54 25.83
C ASN A 131 6.86 -0.11 25.83
N ALA A 132 7.52 0.33 24.75
CA ALA A 132 7.89 1.74 24.60
C ALA A 132 6.67 2.66 24.65
N GLY A 133 5.57 2.24 23.99
CA GLY A 133 4.27 2.91 24.11
C GLY A 133 3.74 2.88 25.54
N ALA A 134 3.80 1.73 26.23
CA ALA A 134 3.28 1.58 27.58
C ALA A 134 3.99 2.53 28.56
N VAL A 135 5.33 2.58 28.50
CA VAL A 135 6.15 3.50 29.29
C VAL A 135 5.80 4.95 28.99
N TYR A 136 5.62 5.31 27.72
CA TYR A 136 5.20 6.67 27.33
C TYR A 136 3.85 7.06 27.95
N PHE A 137 2.92 6.11 28.10
CA PHE A 137 1.62 6.30 28.73
C PHE A 137 1.62 6.07 30.25
N GLY A 138 2.78 5.89 30.89
CA GLY A 138 2.91 5.73 32.34
C GLY A 138 2.52 4.35 32.87
N MET A 139 2.62 3.32 32.03
CA MET A 139 2.36 1.92 32.37
C MET A 139 3.68 1.12 32.35
N ASP A 140 3.76 0.03 33.10
CA ASP A 140 4.97 -0.79 33.20
C ASP A 140 5.26 -1.56 31.89
N GLN A 141 4.21 -2.08 31.25
CA GLN A 141 4.30 -2.88 30.02
C GLN A 141 2.95 -2.91 29.30
N ALA A 142 2.96 -3.37 28.04
CA ALA A 142 1.76 -3.53 27.24
C ALA A 142 0.83 -4.63 27.81
N ALA A 143 -0.45 -4.59 27.44
CA ALA A 143 -1.50 -5.38 28.07
C ALA A 143 -1.44 -6.89 27.75
N VAL A 144 -0.92 -7.28 26.59
CA VAL A 144 -0.98 -8.66 26.09
C VAL A 144 0.44 -9.23 25.94
N SER A 145 0.71 -10.42 26.44
CA SER A 145 1.99 -11.10 26.17
C SER A 145 2.09 -11.48 24.69
N VAL A 146 3.30 -11.60 24.15
CA VAL A 146 3.48 -12.02 22.75
C VAL A 146 2.97 -13.46 22.56
N GLU A 147 3.19 -14.30 23.56
CA GLU A 147 2.79 -15.70 23.61
C GLU A 147 1.26 -15.84 23.56
N ASP A 148 0.52 -15.09 24.38
CA ASP A 148 -0.95 -15.16 24.42
C ASP A 148 -1.57 -14.64 23.11
N SER A 149 -1.04 -13.53 22.58
CA SER A 149 -1.46 -13.00 21.28
C SER A 149 -1.30 -14.05 20.18
N CYS A 150 -0.12 -14.69 20.09
CA CYS A 150 0.14 -15.74 19.11
C CYS A 150 -0.74 -16.98 19.31
N ALA A 151 -0.90 -17.41 20.57
CA ALA A 151 -1.69 -18.59 20.91
C ALA A 151 -3.16 -18.46 20.50
N LEU A 152 -3.73 -17.26 20.56
CA LEU A 152 -5.11 -16.99 20.12
C LEU A 152 -5.22 -16.75 18.61
N MET A 153 -4.22 -16.11 17.99
CA MET A 153 -4.23 -15.82 16.54
C MET A 153 -4.03 -17.07 15.66
N VAL A 154 -3.16 -18.01 16.05
CA VAL A 154 -2.85 -19.20 15.24
C VAL A 154 -4.12 -20.04 14.93
N PRO A 155 -4.99 -20.35 15.91
CA PRO A 155 -6.27 -21.02 15.64
C PRO A 155 -7.20 -20.22 14.72
N LEU A 156 -7.27 -18.90 14.87
CA LEU A 156 -8.10 -18.04 14.00
C LEU A 156 -7.64 -18.13 12.55
N ILE A 157 -6.34 -18.01 12.31
CA ILE A 157 -5.76 -18.14 10.97
C ILE A 157 -6.05 -19.52 10.39
N THR A 158 -5.81 -20.57 11.17
CA THR A 158 -5.96 -21.97 10.74
C THR A 158 -7.41 -22.34 10.40
N LYS A 159 -8.38 -21.81 11.14
CA LYS A 159 -9.82 -22.08 10.95
C LYS A 159 -10.50 -21.08 10.01
N SER A 160 -9.80 -20.03 9.60
CA SER A 160 -10.39 -18.97 8.80
C SER A 160 -10.83 -19.47 7.42
N THR A 161 -12.00 -19.04 7.00
CA THR A 161 -12.49 -19.18 5.64
C THR A 161 -12.85 -17.80 5.08
N LYS A 162 -13.01 -17.72 3.76
CA LYS A 162 -13.41 -16.48 3.09
C LYS A 162 -14.78 -16.00 3.58
N GLU A 163 -15.71 -16.92 3.80
CA GLU A 163 -17.09 -16.63 4.22
C GLU A 163 -17.15 -16.16 5.67
N SER A 164 -16.29 -16.73 6.52
CA SER A 164 -16.24 -16.38 7.95
C SER A 164 -15.50 -15.06 8.16
N HIS A 165 -14.22 -15.01 7.76
CA HIS A 165 -13.31 -13.93 8.13
C HIS A 165 -12.99 -12.96 6.99
N GLY A 166 -13.10 -13.41 5.74
CA GLY A 166 -12.64 -12.68 4.56
C GLY A 166 -13.19 -11.26 4.46
N GLY A 167 -12.28 -10.32 4.23
CA GLY A 167 -12.59 -8.90 4.01
C GLY A 167 -13.14 -8.21 5.26
N LYS A 168 -12.77 -8.67 6.45
CA LYS A 168 -13.13 -8.06 7.74
C LYS A 168 -11.87 -7.84 8.59
N LEU A 169 -12.02 -7.05 9.64
CA LEU A 169 -11.02 -6.86 10.69
C LEU A 169 -11.40 -7.73 11.89
N TRP A 170 -10.43 -8.41 12.47
CA TRP A 170 -10.62 -9.27 13.64
C TRP A 170 -9.61 -8.91 14.71
N SER A 171 -10.01 -8.95 15.97
CA SER A 171 -9.09 -8.95 17.10
C SER A 171 -8.44 -10.33 17.26
N TYR A 172 -7.29 -10.36 17.93
CA TYR A 172 -6.61 -11.59 18.33
C TYR A 172 -7.50 -12.53 19.17
N GLU A 173 -8.52 -11.99 19.87
CA GLU A 173 -9.51 -12.75 20.65
C GLU A 173 -10.61 -13.39 19.78
N GLY A 174 -10.69 -13.04 18.49
CA GLY A 174 -11.69 -13.55 17.55
C GLY A 174 -12.96 -12.71 17.46
N GLY A 175 -13.02 -11.56 18.12
CA GLY A 175 -14.09 -10.58 17.94
C GLY A 175 -13.91 -9.80 16.64
N GLN A 176 -14.97 -9.66 15.84
CA GLN A 176 -14.96 -8.78 14.67
C GLN A 176 -14.86 -7.32 15.11
N LEU A 177 -13.99 -6.54 14.49
CA LEU A 177 -13.84 -5.11 14.69
C LEU A 177 -14.39 -4.33 13.49
N GLU A 178 -14.76 -3.08 13.73
CA GLU A 178 -15.13 -2.13 12.67
C GLU A 178 -13.88 -1.51 12.04
N TRP A 179 -14.03 -1.00 10.82
CA TRP A 179 -12.96 -0.37 10.05
C TRP A 179 -12.69 1.09 10.44
#